data_AF-A0A318LG78-F1
#
_entry.id   AF-A0A318LG78-F1
#
_cell.length_a   1.000
_cell.length_b   1.000
_cell.length_c   1.000
_cell.angle_alpha   90.00
_cell.angle_beta   90.00
_cell.angle_gamma   90.00
#
_symmetry.space_group_name_H-M   'P 1'
#
loop_
_entity.id
_entity.type
_entity.pdbx_description
1 polymer ?
#
loop_
_entity_poly.entity_id
_entity_poly.type
_entity_poly.pdbx_seq_one_letter_code
_entity_poly.pdbx_strand_id
1 'polypeptide(L)'
;MVGHLLDYIRFGTEFGRERYDRYGPVTWMGAFGTRIAVIAGPEATQRVFTNADKAFSQAGWRFLIDRFFHRGLMLLDIDEHKMHRRIMQHAFTRDRLAG
;
A
#
# COMPACT_ATOMS: atom_id res chain seq x y z
N MET A 1 0.73 21.69 -12.95
CA MET A 1 1.77 21.42 -11.94
C MET A 1 2.28 20.00 -12.14
N VAL A 2 3.56 19.82 -12.42
CA VAL A 2 4.21 18.51 -12.26
C VAL A 2 4.16 18.23 -10.76
N GLY A 3 3.41 17.22 -10.32
CA GLY A 3 3.26 16.90 -8.90
C GLY A 3 4.59 16.53 -8.24
N HIS A 4 4.54 16.02 -7.02
CA HIS A 4 5.71 15.62 -6.23
C HIS A 4 6.36 14.29 -6.66
N LEU A 5 5.97 13.74 -7.82
CA LEU A 5 6.48 12.44 -8.28
C LEU A 5 8.00 12.47 -8.53
N LEU A 6 8.51 13.53 -9.17
CA LEU A 6 9.94 13.65 -9.47
C LEU A 6 10.76 13.84 -8.20
N ASP A 7 10.27 14.66 -7.26
CA ASP A 7 10.91 14.85 -5.96
C ASP A 7 10.96 13.54 -5.18
N TYR A 8 9.86 12.79 -5.17
CA TYR A 8 9.81 11.47 -4.55
C TYR A 8 10.79 10.47 -5.19
N ILE A 9 10.90 10.43 -6.52
CA ILE A 9 11.85 9.54 -7.20
C ILE A 9 13.30 9.95 -6.91
N ARG A 10 13.59 11.25 -6.87
CA ARG A 10 14.94 11.77 -6.68
C ARG A 10 15.44 11.64 -5.24
N PHE A 11 14.59 11.97 -4.26
CA PHE A 11 14.98 12.08 -2.85
C PHE A 11 14.43 10.94 -1.98
N GLY A 12 13.51 10.13 -2.50
CA GLY A 12 13.03 8.91 -1.85
C GLY A 12 12.47 9.15 -0.44
N THR A 13 13.04 8.47 0.54
CA THR A 13 12.60 8.52 1.94
C THR A 13 12.86 9.87 2.59
N GLU A 14 13.86 10.63 2.15
CA GLU A 14 14.18 11.96 2.67
C GLU A 14 13.01 12.93 2.40
N PHE A 15 12.44 12.87 1.20
CA PHE A 15 11.25 13.65 0.84
C PHE A 15 10.06 13.34 1.76
N GLY A 16 9.85 12.05 2.07
CA GLY A 16 8.80 11.64 2.99
C GLY A 16 9.04 12.14 4.42
N ARG A 17 10.29 12.10 4.87
CA ARG A 17 10.69 12.54 6.22
C ARG A 17 10.55 14.04 6.41
N GLU A 18 11.04 14.85 5.47
CA GLU A 18 10.90 16.32 5.54
C GLU A 18 9.42 16.72 5.65
N ARG A 19 8.55 16.05 4.90
CA ARG A 19 7.11 16.32 4.94
C ARG A 19 6.46 15.87 6.23
N TYR A 20 6.89 14.73 6.78
CA TYR A 20 6.46 14.28 8.10
C TYR A 20 6.82 15.32 9.17
N ASP A 21 8.06 15.82 9.16
CA ASP A 21 8.52 16.79 10.14
C ASP A 21 7.81 18.14 9.99
N ARG A 22 7.48 18.55 8.76
CA ARG A 22 6.82 19.84 8.49
C ARG A 22 5.29 19.81 8.70
N TYR A 23 4.62 18.72 8.32
CA TYR A 23 3.16 18.66 8.22
C TYR A 23 2.52 17.59 9.11
N GLY A 24 3.33 16.74 9.74
CA GLY A 24 2.87 15.66 10.59
C GLY A 24 2.59 14.33 9.85
N PRO A 25 1.94 13.37 10.54
CA PRO A 25 1.85 11.97 10.13
C PRO A 25 0.95 11.70 8.91
N VAL A 26 0.05 12.62 8.56
CA VAL A 26 -0.87 12.45 7.44
C VAL A 26 -0.74 13.65 6.51
N THR A 27 -0.23 13.41 5.31
CA THR A 27 -0.03 14.47 4.31
C THR A 27 -0.60 14.08 2.95
N TRP A 28 -0.73 15.04 2.05
CA TRP A 28 -1.16 14.79 0.67
C TRP A 28 -0.05 15.12 -0.32
N MET A 29 0.15 14.26 -1.32
CA MET A 29 1.06 14.55 -2.43
C MET A 29 0.40 14.29 -3.78
N GLY A 30 0.74 15.09 -4.79
CA GLY A 30 0.39 14.78 -6.18
C GLY A 30 1.40 13.80 -6.78
N ALA A 31 0.96 12.65 -7.27
CA ALA A 31 1.79 11.69 -7.98
C ALA A 31 0.96 10.92 -9.02
N PHE A 32 1.58 10.50 -10.12
CA PHE A 32 0.90 9.79 -11.22
C PHE A 32 -0.37 10.49 -11.74
N GLY A 33 -0.37 11.83 -11.76
CA GLY A 33 -1.53 12.63 -12.18
C GLY A 33 -2.72 12.60 -11.22
N THR A 34 -2.58 12.00 -10.04
CA THR A 34 -3.61 11.92 -8.99
C THR A 34 -3.10 12.46 -7.65
N ARG A 35 -4.01 12.61 -6.68
CA ARG A 35 -3.68 13.01 -5.30
C ARG A 35 -3.63 11.77 -4.42
N ILE A 36 -2.50 11.56 -3.75
CA ILE A 36 -2.24 10.42 -2.87
C ILE A 36 -2.13 10.91 -1.42
N ALA A 37 -2.84 10.23 -0.51
CA ALA A 37 -2.64 10.40 0.92
C ALA A 37 -1.41 9.59 1.36
N VAL A 38 -0.46 10.25 2.01
CA VAL A 38 0.72 9.64 2.61
C VAL A 38 0.45 9.49 4.09
N ILE A 39 0.53 8.25 4.58
CA ILE A 39 0.33 7.89 5.98
C ILE A 39 1.68 7.45 6.53
N ALA A 40 2.19 8.19 7.50
CA ALA A 40 3.49 7.99 8.10
C ALA A 40 3.41 8.02 9.64
N GLY A 41 4.40 7.40 10.28
CA GLY A 41 4.46 7.29 11.73
C GLY A 41 3.63 6.12 12.28
N PRO A 42 3.99 5.59 13.46
CA PRO A 42 3.50 4.30 13.96
C PRO A 42 1.98 4.28 14.17
N GLU A 43 1.42 5.34 14.75
CA GLU A 43 0.00 5.39 15.08
C GLU A 43 -0.89 5.43 13.84
N ALA A 44 -0.61 6.34 12.91
CA ALA A 44 -1.40 6.50 11.70
C ALA A 44 -1.30 5.25 10.81
N THR A 45 -0.08 4.71 10.68
CA THR A 45 0.17 3.46 9.96
C THR A 45 -0.56 2.27 10.60
N GLN A 46 -0.58 2.16 11.94
CA GLN A 46 -1.32 1.12 12.64
C GLN A 46 -2.83 1.20 12.36
N ARG A 47 -3.43 2.40 12.42
CA ARG A 47 -4.87 2.57 12.14
C ARG A 47 -5.22 2.10 10.72
N VAL A 48 -4.44 2.52 9.73
CA VAL A 48 -4.69 2.19 8.32
C VAL A 48 -4.45 0.71 8.03
N PHE A 49 -3.39 0.10 8.56
CA PHE A 49 -3.13 -1.33 8.34
C PHE A 49 -4.09 -2.24 9.11
N THR A 50 -4.54 -1.83 10.30
CA THR A 50 -5.55 -2.59 11.04
C THR A 50 -6.88 -2.56 10.31
N ASN A 51 -7.25 -1.39 9.72
CA ASN A 51 -8.47 -1.20 8.95
C ASN A 51 -9.71 -1.81 9.64
N ALA A 52 -9.85 -1.57 10.95
CA ALA A 52 -10.85 -2.25 11.78
C ALA A 52 -12.29 -1.90 11.36
N ASP A 53 -12.49 -0.69 10.85
CA ASP A 53 -13.73 -0.15 10.29
C ASP A 53 -13.95 -0.54 8.82
N LYS A 54 -12.99 -1.23 8.19
CA LYS A 54 -13.00 -1.59 6.76
C LYS A 54 -13.14 -0.37 5.84
N ALA A 55 -12.64 0.79 6.25
CA ALA A 55 -12.70 2.03 5.47
C ALA A 55 -11.74 2.04 4.25
N PHE A 56 -10.71 1.18 4.22
CA PHE A 56 -9.71 1.14 3.14
C PHE A 56 -9.86 -0.10 2.24
N SER A 57 -9.74 0.08 0.92
CA SER A 57 -9.84 -0.97 -0.11
C SER A 57 -8.51 -1.17 -0.86
N GLN A 58 -8.32 -2.37 -1.42
CA GLN A 58 -7.17 -2.67 -2.28
C GLN A 58 -7.34 -2.15 -3.72
N ALA A 59 -8.50 -1.59 -4.07
CA ALA A 59 -8.78 -1.06 -5.41
C ALA A 59 -7.77 0.00 -5.88
N GLY A 60 -7.14 0.72 -4.95
CA GLY A 60 -6.08 1.70 -5.27
C GLY A 60 -4.88 1.09 -6.01
N TRP A 61 -4.60 -0.20 -5.80
CA TRP A 61 -3.53 -0.91 -6.51
C TRP A 61 -3.86 -1.22 -7.96
N ARG A 62 -5.14 -1.29 -8.34
CA ARG A 62 -5.54 -1.62 -9.71
C ARG A 62 -4.96 -0.62 -10.72
N PHE A 63 -4.89 0.65 -10.34
CA PHE A 63 -4.28 1.70 -11.15
C PHE A 63 -2.82 1.39 -11.53
N LEU A 64 -2.06 0.77 -10.62
CA LEU A 64 -0.62 0.52 -10.81
C LEU A 64 -0.33 -0.84 -11.44
N ILE A 65 -1.05 -1.90 -11.04
CA ILE A 65 -0.61 -3.29 -11.31
C ILE A 65 -1.66 -4.18 -12.00
N ASP A 66 -2.89 -3.73 -12.23
CA ASP A 66 -3.96 -4.58 -12.82
C ASP A 66 -3.57 -5.11 -14.20
N ARG A 67 -2.90 -4.29 -15.02
CA ARG A 67 -2.46 -4.71 -16.36
C ARG A 67 -1.49 -5.89 -16.37
N PHE A 68 -0.77 -6.11 -15.27
CA PHE A 68 0.21 -7.20 -15.14
C PHE A 68 -0.37 -8.40 -14.38
N PHE A 69 -1.18 -8.15 -13.36
CA PHE A 69 -1.73 -9.17 -12.48
C PHE A 69 -3.24 -9.00 -12.36
N HIS A 70 -3.96 -9.04 -13.47
CA HIS A 70 -5.40 -8.87 -13.47
C HIS A 70 -6.06 -9.91 -12.56
N ARG A 71 -6.87 -9.46 -11.59
CA ARG A 71 -7.41 -10.30 -10.50
C ARG A 71 -6.35 -11.09 -9.71
N GLY A 72 -5.12 -10.62 -9.69
CA GLY A 72 -4.06 -11.18 -8.86
C GLY A 72 -4.44 -11.09 -7.39
N LEU A 73 -3.88 -11.97 -6.56
CA LEU A 73 -4.24 -12.10 -5.14
C LEU A 73 -4.27 -10.74 -4.41
N MET A 74 -3.29 -9.86 -4.64
CA MET A 74 -3.19 -8.52 -4.05
C MET A 74 -4.31 -7.54 -4.46
N LEU A 75 -5.04 -7.81 -5.55
CA LEU A 75 -6.10 -6.95 -6.09
C LEU A 75 -7.52 -7.43 -5.73
N LEU A 76 -7.62 -8.59 -5.06
CA LEU A 76 -8.87 -9.09 -4.51
C LEU A 76 -9.18 -8.32 -3.22
N ASP A 77 -10.46 -8.07 -2.96
CA ASP A 77 -10.89 -7.38 -1.74
C ASP A 77 -11.29 -8.40 -0.66
N ILE A 78 -10.95 -8.04 0.58
CA ILE A 78 -11.43 -8.62 1.85
C ILE A 78 -11.57 -10.15 1.85
N ASP A 79 -12.79 -10.69 1.65
CA ASP A 79 -13.09 -12.11 1.87
C ASP A 79 -12.54 -12.99 0.75
N GLU A 80 -12.59 -12.53 -0.51
CA GLU A 80 -11.98 -13.23 -1.64
C GLU A 80 -10.44 -13.25 -1.48
N HIS A 81 -9.86 -12.13 -1.06
CA HIS A 81 -8.43 -12.04 -0.73
C HIS A 81 -8.03 -13.03 0.38
N LYS A 82 -8.77 -13.06 1.49
CA LYS A 82 -8.49 -13.96 2.62
C LYS A 82 -8.56 -15.43 2.22
N MET A 83 -9.59 -15.81 1.47
CA MET A 83 -9.77 -17.18 0.99
C MET A 83 -8.59 -17.62 0.12
N HIS A 84 -8.28 -16.83 -0.91
CA HIS A 84 -7.21 -17.17 -1.85
C HIS A 84 -5.83 -17.16 -1.18
N ARG A 85 -5.58 -16.22 -0.24
CA ARG A 85 -4.33 -16.18 0.53
C ARG A 85 -4.16 -17.44 1.38
N ARG A 86 -5.23 -17.89 2.04
CA ARG A 86 -5.21 -19.11 2.86
C ARG A 86 -4.87 -20.35 2.02
N ILE A 87 -5.46 -20.47 0.83
CA ILE A 87 -5.16 -21.57 -0.10
C ILE A 87 -3.66 -21.59 -0.45
N MET A 88 -3.11 -20.44 -0.85
CA MET A 88 -1.69 -20.33 -1.21
C MET A 88 -0.74 -20.63 -0.04
N GLN A 89 -1.09 -20.20 1.19
CA GLN A 89 -0.27 -20.41 2.38
C GLN A 89 0.03 -21.88 2.69
N HIS A 90 -0.84 -22.82 2.29
CA HIS A 90 -0.61 -24.25 2.50
C HIS A 90 0.68 -24.75 1.81
N ALA A 91 1.08 -24.14 0.69
CA ALA A 91 2.31 -24.49 -0.01
C ALA A 91 3.59 -23.98 0.70
N PHE A 92 3.46 -22.98 1.57
CA PHE A 92 4.59 -22.32 2.26
C PHE A 92 4.63 -22.66 3.76
N THR A 93 4.22 -23.88 4.12
CA THR A 93 4.32 -24.38 5.49
C THR A 93 5.76 -24.79 5.81
N ARG A 94 6.15 -24.72 7.10
CA ARG A 94 7.51 -25.04 7.55
C ARG A 94 8.01 -26.38 7.00
N ASP A 95 7.18 -27.41 7.06
CA ASP A 95 7.53 -28.75 6.59
C ASP A 95 7.73 -28.82 5.08
N ARG A 96 7.02 -27.98 4.30
CA ARG A 96 7.17 -27.88 2.84
C ARG A 96 8.37 -27.05 2.42
N LEU A 97 8.84 -26.15 3.30
CA LEU A 97 10.02 -25.32 3.08
C LEU A 97 11.31 -25.97 3.57
N ALA A 98 11.22 -26.93 4.50
CA ALA A 98 12.35 -27.66 5.06
C ALA A 98 12.78 -28.88 4.21
N GLY A 99 12.32 -28.95 2.95
CA GLY A 99 12.69 -30.00 2.00
C GLY A 99 14.20 -30.14 1.84
#